data_AF-A0A822DRL6-F1
#
_entry.id   AF-A0A822DRL6-F1
#
_cell.length_a   1.000
_cell.length_b   1.000
_cell.length_c   1.000
_cell.angle_alpha   90.00
_cell.angle_beta   90.00
_cell.angle_gamma   90.00
#
_symmetry.space_group_name_H-M   'P 1'
#
loop_
_entity.id
_entity.type
_entity.pdbx_description
1 polymer ?
#
loop_
_entity_poly.entity_id
_entity_poly.type
_entity_poly.pdbx_seq_one_letter_code
_entity_poly.pdbx_strand_id
1 'polypeptide(L)' 'SSHFEDLSNEFIYEILEYLDFFHIDRIFFNLNTYFRSLLMSSTLPIKINLAFLSKSNFEYYYTIIIIPYQYRIQSLHV' A
#
# COMPACT_ATOMS: atom_id res chain seq x y z
N SER A 1 4.57 0.82 27.09
CA SER A 1 3.76 1.33 25.97
C SER A 1 3.63 0.21 24.96
N SER A 2 2.56 0.21 24.16
CA SER A 2 2.43 -0.65 22.98
C SER A 2 2.49 0.26 21.76
N HIS A 3 3.49 0.06 20.89
CA HIS A 3 3.61 0.76 19.62
C HIS A 3 2.98 -0.08 18.51
N PHE A 4 2.44 0.58 17.48
CA PHE A 4 1.91 -0.14 16.31
C PHE A 4 3.01 -0.96 15.60
N GLU A 5 4.25 -0.51 15.70
CA GLU A 5 5.46 -1.16 15.17
C GLU A 5 5.80 -2.47 15.89
N ASP A 6 5.27 -2.67 17.10
CA ASP A 6 5.48 -3.90 17.89
C ASP A 6 4.57 -5.05 17.43
N LEU A 7 3.62 -4.79 16.50
CA LEU A 7 2.77 -5.84 15.91
C LEU A 7 3.60 -6.78 15.06
N SER A 8 3.25 -8.06 15.07
CA SER A 8 3.89 -9.03 14.19
C SER A 8 3.56 -8.72 12.72
N ASN A 9 4.46 -9.13 11.82
CA ASN A 9 4.27 -8.92 10.39
C ASN A 9 2.97 -9.55 9.89
N GLU A 10 2.57 -10.70 10.44
CA GLU A 10 1.33 -11.37 10.08
C GLU A 10 0.11 -10.48 10.36
N PHE A 11 0.04 -9.86 11.54
CA PHE A 11 -1.06 -8.94 11.87
C PHE A 11 -1.04 -7.68 11.01
N ILE A 12 0.14 -7.14 10.73
CA ILE A 12 0.27 -5.99 9.82
C ILE A 12 -0.25 -6.38 8.43
N TYR A 13 0.15 -7.53 7.90
CA TYR A 13 -0.32 -8.02 6.61
C TYR A 13 -1.84 -8.20 6.56
N GLU A 14 -2.43 -8.78 7.61
CA GLU A 14 -3.88 -8.93 7.71
C GLU A 14 -4.60 -7.58 7.66
N ILE A 15 -4.11 -6.56 8.38
CA ILE A 15 -4.66 -5.20 8.32
C ILE A 15 -4.57 -4.63 6.89
N LEU A 16 -3.43 -4.85 6.22
CA LEU A 16 -3.19 -4.34 4.86
C LEU A 16 -4.12 -4.99 3.82
N GLU A 17 -4.61 -6.21 4.03
CA GLU A 17 -5.55 -6.85 3.08
C GLU A 17 -6.91 -6.15 2.98
N TYR A 18 -7.31 -5.42 4.02
CA TYR A 18 -8.58 -4.68 4.09
C TYR A 18 -8.49 -3.25 3.55
N LEU A 19 -7.29 -2.72 3.39
CA LEU A 19 -7.08 -1.33 3.02
C LEU A 19 -6.73 -1.18 1.54
N ASP A 20 -7.18 -0.07 0.96
CA ASP A 20 -6.75 0.31 -0.37
C ASP A 20 -5.25 0.64 -0.37
N PHE A 21 -4.52 0.15 -1.37
CA PHE A 21 -3.08 0.32 -1.41
C PHE A 21 -2.66 1.79 -1.50
N PHE A 22 -3.49 2.66 -2.09
CA PHE A 22 -3.28 4.11 -2.05
C PHE A 22 -3.29 4.66 -0.62
N HIS A 23 -4.25 4.22 0.18
CA HIS A 23 -4.37 4.65 1.56
C HIS A 23 -3.20 4.14 2.39
N ILE A 24 -2.81 2.88 2.16
CA ILE A 24 -1.68 2.25 2.81
C ILE A 24 -0.39 3.04 2.54
N ASP A 25 -0.01 3.25 1.28
CA ASP A 25 1.24 3.97 0.97
C ASP A 25 1.19 5.38 1.57
N ARG A 26 0.10 6.14 1.37
CA ARG A 26 0.03 7.50 1.87
C ARG A 26 0.12 7.60 3.40
N ILE A 27 -0.49 6.66 4.13
CA ILE A 27 -0.45 6.62 5.59
C ILE A 27 0.95 6.19 6.06
N PHE A 28 1.46 5.08 5.54
CA PHE A 28 2.67 4.44 6.06
C PHE A 28 3.97 5.05 5.53
N PHE A 29 3.97 5.63 4.33
CA PHE A 29 5.11 6.35 3.77
C PHE A 29 5.55 7.51 4.68
N ASN A 30 4.60 8.12 5.38
CA ASN A 30 4.85 9.23 6.31
C ASN A 30 5.11 8.78 7.75
N LEU A 31 4.83 7.53 8.10
CA LEU A 31 4.97 7.02 9.47
C LEU A 31 6.38 6.53 9.77
N ASN A 32 6.91 5.58 8.99
CA ASN A 32 8.31 5.18 9.08
C ASN A 32 8.80 4.42 7.82
N THR A 33 10.12 4.29 7.70
CA THR A 33 10.76 3.53 6.60
C THR A 33 10.55 2.02 6.69
N TYR A 34 10.28 1.48 7.88
CA TYR A 34 10.04 0.06 8.12
C TYR A 34 8.77 -0.43 7.41
N PHE A 35 7.62 0.22 7.59
CA PHE A 35 6.38 -0.17 6.91
C PHE A 35 6.46 -0.03 5.40
N ARG A 36 7.13 1.02 4.92
CA ARG A 36 7.42 1.16 3.49
C ARG A 36 8.25 -0.01 2.99
N SER A 37 9.31 -0.39 3.71
CA SER A 37 10.13 -1.55 3.33
C SER A 37 9.32 -2.85 3.34
N LEU A 38 8.45 -3.04 4.33
CA LEU A 38 7.57 -4.21 4.46
C LEU A 38 6.60 -4.31 3.27
N LEU A 39 6.00 -3.19 2.87
CA LEU A 39 5.08 -3.13 1.73
C LEU A 39 5.77 -3.45 0.42
N MET A 40 6.94 -2.88 0.18
CA MET A 40 7.69 -3.08 -1.06
C MET A 40 8.31 -4.47 -1.18
N SER A 41 8.66 -5.12 -0.07
CA SER A 41 9.27 -6.46 -0.07
C SER A 41 8.25 -7.60 0.01
N SER A 42 7.01 -7.33 0.43
CA SER A 42 5.97 -8.35 0.55
C SER A 42 5.49 -8.89 -0.80
N THR A 43 4.95 -10.10 -0.78
CA THR A 43 4.23 -10.72 -1.91
C THR A 43 2.72 -10.46 -1.85
N LEU A 44 2.27 -9.57 -0.96
CA LEU A 44 0.86 -9.32 -0.75
C LEU A 44 0.19 -8.79 -2.02
N PRO A 45 -1.02 -9.27 -2.32
CA PRO A 45 -1.81 -8.75 -3.44
C PRO A 45 -2.16 -7.29 -3.20
N ILE A 46 -2.07 -6.49 -4.27
CA ILE A 46 -2.36 -5.07 -4.27
C ILE A 46 -3.76 -4.85 -4.81
N LYS A 47 -4.60 -4.18 -4.02
CA LYS A 47 -5.94 -3.73 -4.43
C LYS A 47 -5.91 -2.22 -4.59
N ILE A 48 -6.35 -1.73 -5.75
CA ILE A 48 -6.31 -0.31 -6.09
C ILE A 48 -7.70 0.17 -6.49
N ASN A 49 -8.15 1.23 -5.84
CA ASN A 49 -9.36 1.97 -6.15
C ASN A 49 -9.00 3.37 -6.63
N LEU A 50 -9.17 3.58 -7.94
CA LEU A 50 -8.90 4.83 -8.62
C LEU A 50 -10.07 5.82 -8.57
N ALA A 51 -11.27 5.40 -8.14
CA ALA A 51 -12.49 6.20 -8.22
C ALA A 51 -12.41 7.53 -7.46
N PHE A 52 -11.55 7.61 -6.45
CA PHE A 52 -11.37 8.80 -5.61
C PHE A 52 -10.03 9.52 -5.82
N LEU A 53 -9.22 9.08 -6.80
CA LEU A 53 -7.90 9.66 -7.06
C LEU A 53 -8.00 10.88 -7.98
N SER A 54 -7.39 12.00 -7.57
CA SER A 54 -7.19 13.13 -8.48
C SER A 54 -6.21 12.74 -9.59
N LYS A 55 -6.29 13.42 -10.74
CA LYS A 55 -5.39 13.16 -11.88
C LYS A 55 -3.90 13.24 -11.51
N SER A 56 -3.51 14.25 -10.74
CA SER A 56 -2.12 14.42 -10.29
C SER A 56 -1.65 13.27 -9.39
N ASN A 57 -2.52 12.81 -8.49
CA ASN A 57 -2.20 11.67 -7.63
C ASN A 57 -2.12 10.40 -8.45
N PHE A 58 -3.02 10.20 -9.41
CA PHE A 58 -2.97 9.06 -10.33
C PHE A 58 -1.65 9.00 -11.10
N GLU A 59 -1.20 10.10 -11.72
CA GLU A 59 0.06 10.11 -12.49
C GLU A 59 1.26 9.74 -11.62
N TYR A 60 1.37 10.30 -10.41
CA TYR A 60 2.39 9.91 -9.45
C TYR A 60 2.29 8.42 -9.10
N TYR A 61 1.11 7.95 -8.72
CA TYR A 61 0.89 6.58 -8.28
C TYR A 61 1.12 5.56 -9.39
N TYR A 62 0.77 5.92 -10.61
CA TYR A 62 0.96 5.11 -11.79
C TYR A 62 2.44 4.78 -11.99
N THR A 63 3.30 5.78 -11.84
CA THR A 63 4.75 5.63 -12.02
C THR A 63 5.45 4.93 -10.85
N ILE A 64 5.02 5.19 -9.60
CA ILE A 64 5.72 4.70 -8.41
C ILE A 64 5.21 3.33 -7.94
N ILE A 65 3.93 3.01 -8.22
CA ILE A 65 3.28 1.83 -7.66
C ILE A 65 2.71 0.92 -8.75
N ILE A 66 1.87 1.44 -9.64
CA ILE A 66 1.16 0.59 -10.61
C ILE A 66 2.15 -0.09 -11.56
N ILE A 67 3.05 0.66 -12.20
CA ILE A 67 4.03 0.08 -13.12
C ILE A 67 5.01 -0.87 -12.39
N PRO A 68 5.67 -0.46 -11.29
CA PRO A 68 6.68 -1.31 -10.66
C PRO A 68 6.10 -2.59 -10.04
N TYR A 69 4.86 -2.55 -9.53
CA TYR A 69 4.24 -3.66 -8.81
C TYR A 69 3.03 -4.26 -9.53
N GLN A 70 2.91 -4.05 -10.85
CA GLN A 70 1.78 -4.56 -11.66
C GLN A 70 1.52 -6.05 -11.49
N TYR A 71 2.58 -6.85 -11.30
CA TYR A 71 2.50 -8.30 -11.10
C TYR A 71 1.81 -8.72 -9.79
N ARG A 72 1.63 -7.78 -8.85
CA ARG A 72 0.94 -7.98 -7.58
C ARG A 72 -0.49 -7.48 -7.61
N ILE A 73 -0.89 -6.72 -8.63
CA ILE A 73 -2.22 -6.11 -8.70
C ILE A 73 -3.26 -7.22 -8.90
N GLN A 74 -4.10 -7.40 -7.89
CA GLN A 74 -5.18 -8.38 -7.92
C GLN A 74 -6.47 -7.76 -8.46
N SER A 75 -6.73 -6.50 -8.13
CA SER A 75 -7.91 -5.78 -8.59
C SER A 75 -7.61 -4.30 -8.82
N LEU A 76 -8.23 -3.77 -9.87
CA LEU A 76 -8.24 -2.36 -10.22
C LEU A 76 -9.70 -1.92 -10.37
N HIS A 77 -10.16 -1.05 -9.47
CA HIS A 77 -11.45 -0.39 -9.58
C HIS A 77 -11.24 1.03 -10.11
N VAL A 78 -12.02 1.44 -11.10
CA VAL A 78 -11.86 2.70 -11.83
C VAL A 78 -13.08 3.57 -11.62
#